data_AF-A0A841EF91-F1
#
_entry.id   AF-A0A841EF91-F1
#
_cell.length_a   1.000
_cell.length_b   1.000
_cell.length_c   1.000
_cell.angle_alpha   90.00
_cell.angle_beta   90.00
_cell.angle_gamma   90.00
#
_symmetry.space_group_name_H-M   'P 1'
#
loop_
_entity.id
_entity.type
_entity.pdbx_description
1 polymer ?
#
loop_
_entity_poly.entity_id
_entity_poly.type
_entity_poly.pdbx_seq_one_letter_code
_entity_poly.pdbx_strand_id
1 'polypeptide(L)' 'MKLVQLIVDGQATDEQIAQFKQNMDKCLPCEKGYELEKCIKETMQLKLEKKCVPSSLIDCIKKKISAL' A
#
# COMPACT_ATOMS: atom_id res chain seq x y z
N MET A 1 -1.69 -10.04 12.32
CA MET A 1 -1.80 -9.79 10.87
C MET A 1 -2.23 -8.37 10.49
N LYS A 2 -3.02 -7.64 11.30
CA LYS A 2 -3.51 -6.30 10.94
C LYS A 2 -2.43 -5.30 10.46
N LEU A 3 -1.24 -5.31 11.08
CA LEU A 3 -0.13 -4.45 10.66
C LEU A 3 0.38 -4.79 9.24
N VAL A 4 0.47 -6.08 8.89
CA VAL A 4 0.87 -6.51 7.55
C VAL A 4 -0.09 -5.97 6.49
N GLN A 5 -1.39 -6.03 6.76
CA GLN A 5 -2.43 -5.51 5.85
C GLN A 5 -2.30 -3.99 5.69
N LEU A 6 -2.12 -3.25 6.78
CA LEU A 6 -1.87 -1.80 6.72
C LEU A 6 -0.62 -1.46 5.89
N ILE A 7 0.45 -2.25 6.02
CA ILE A 7 1.68 -2.05 5.23
C ILE A 7 1.42 -2.35 3.75
N VAL A 8 0.82 -3.49 3.44
CA VAL A 8 0.52 -3.90 2.06
C VAL A 8 -0.40 -2.89 1.39
N ASP A 9 -1.38 -2.33 2.10
CA ASP A 9 -2.30 -1.32 1.59
C ASP A 9 -1.71 0.10 1.51
N GLY A 10 -0.51 0.33 2.05
CA GLY A 10 0.11 1.66 2.07
C GLY A 10 -0.50 2.63 3.09
N GLN A 11 -1.13 2.10 4.14
CA GLN A 11 -1.79 2.86 5.21
C GLN A 11 -1.01 2.87 6.52
N ALA A 12 0.10 2.14 6.60
CA ALA A 12 0.98 2.14 7.77
C ALA A 12 1.84 3.42 7.82
N THR A 13 2.14 3.89 9.03
CA THR A 13 3.09 4.99 9.25
C THR A 13 4.53 4.54 8.99
N ASP A 14 5.44 5.48 8.80
CA ASP A 14 6.86 5.18 8.59
C ASP A 14 7.46 4.44 9.81
N GLU A 15 7.06 4.81 11.03
CA GLU A 15 7.48 4.13 12.26
C GLU A 15 6.98 2.69 12.30
N GLN A 16 5.72 2.47 11.90
CA GLN A 16 5.12 1.14 11.83
C GLN A 16 5.84 0.24 10.81
N ILE A 17 6.19 0.79 9.64
CA ILE A 17 6.94 0.09 8.60
C ILE A 17 8.35 -0.25 9.11
N ALA A 18 9.04 0.70 9.75
CA ALA A 18 10.37 0.48 10.29
C ALA A 18 10.38 -0.60 11.38
N GLN A 19 9.44 -0.53 12.32
CA GLN A 19 9.29 -1.53 13.39
C GLN A 19 9.01 -2.94 12.82
N PHE A 20 8.17 -3.03 11.79
CA PHE A 20 7.89 -4.31 11.13
C PHE A 20 9.15 -4.87 10.45
N LYS A 21 9.84 -4.05 9.66
CA LYS A 21 11.06 -4.46 8.94
C LYS A 21 12.18 -4.94 9.87
N GLN A 22 12.34 -4.33 11.05
CA GLN A 22 13.37 -4.71 12.03
C GLN A 22 13.17 -6.12 12.65
N ASN A 23 11.95 -6.64 12.58
CA ASN A 23 11.55 -7.88 13.26
C ASN A 23 11.05 -8.97 12.31
N MET A 24 10.82 -8.63 11.04
CA MET A 24 10.22 -9.54 10.05
C MET A 24 11.07 -10.80 9.82
N ASP A 25 12.39 -10.63 9.71
CA ASP A 25 13.39 -11.68 9.53
C ASP A 25 13.48 -12.65 10.72
N LYS A 26 13.04 -12.22 11.90
CA LYS A 26 13.04 -13.01 13.14
C LYS A 26 11.73 -13.77 13.38
N CYS A 27 10.72 -13.56 12.53
CA CYS A 27 9.39 -14.13 12.68
C CYS A 27 8.92 -14.75 11.36
N LEU A 28 9.17 -16.05 11.17
CA LEU A 28 8.74 -16.79 9.97
C LEU A 28 7.22 -16.66 9.67
N PRO A 29 6.30 -16.68 10.65
CA PRO A 29 4.88 -16.42 10.38
C PRO A 29 4.60 -15.00 9.86
N CYS A 30 5.37 -14.01 10.32
CA CYS A 30 5.24 -12.61 9.92
C CYS A 30 5.76 -12.42 8.49
N GLU A 31 6.91 -13.01 8.16
CA GLU A 31 7.48 -13.02 6.81
C GLU A 31 6.53 -13.69 5.81
N LYS A 32 6.09 -14.92 6.09
CA LYS A 32 5.14 -15.65 5.22
C LYS A 32 3.79 -14.93 5.10
N GLY A 33 3.32 -14.34 6.19
CA GLY A 33 2.09 -13.54 6.19
C GLY A 33 2.19 -12.31 5.30
N TYR A 34 3.31 -11.61 5.34
CA TYR A 34 3.58 -10.47 4.47
C TYR A 34 3.65 -10.87 3.01
N GLU A 35 4.40 -11.92 2.68
CA GLU A 35 4.51 -12.41 1.31
C GLU A 35 3.14 -12.83 0.76
N LEU A 36 2.32 -13.53 1.56
CA LEU A 36 0.97 -13.94 1.17
C LEU A 36 0.07 -12.74 0.83
N GLU A 37 -0.04 -11.77 1.75
CA GLU A 37 -0.90 -10.59 1.58
C GLU A 37 -0.44 -9.74 0.38
N LYS A 38 0.88 -9.61 0.19
CA LYS A 38 1.47 -8.95 -0.98
C LYS A 38 1.08 -9.66 -2.28
N CYS A 39 1.23 -10.99 -2.35
CA CYS A 39 0.89 -11.79 -3.52
C CYS A 39 -0.60 -11.69 -3.88
N ILE A 40 -1.47 -11.66 -2.87
CA ILE A 40 -2.92 -11.45 -3.06
C ILE A 40 -3.16 -10.09 -3.72
N LYS A 41 -2.59 -9.01 -3.17
CA LYS A 41 -2.75 -7.66 -3.73
C LYS A 41 -2.26 -7.58 -5.17
N GLU A 42 -1.07 -8.10 -5.45
CA GLU A 42 -0.50 -8.12 -6.80
C GLU A 42 -1.39 -8.90 -7.78
N THR A 43 -1.89 -10.06 -7.36
CA THR A 43 -2.81 -10.87 -8.19
C THR A 43 -4.11 -10.14 -8.48
N MET A 44 -4.69 -9.45 -7.50
CA MET A 44 -5.88 -8.63 -7.71
C MET A 44 -5.61 -7.50 -8.70
N GLN A 45 -4.45 -6.83 -8.59
CA GLN A 45 -4.07 -5.75 -9.50
C GLN A 45 -3.96 -6.19 -10.97
N LEU A 46 -3.59 -7.45 -11.23
CA LEU A 46 -3.56 -8.01 -12.59
C LEU A 46 -4.95 -8.15 -13.22
N LYS A 47 -6.01 -8.21 -12.39
CA LYS A 47 -7.40 -8.34 -12.84
C LYS A 47 -8.13 -6.99 -12.93
N LEU A 48 -7.51 -5.91 -12.49
CA LEU A 48 -8.12 -4.59 -12.53
C LEU A 48 -7.95 -3.95 -13.91
N GLU A 49 -9.03 -3.38 -14.44
CA GLU A 49 -8.98 -2.50 -15.59
C GLU A 49 -8.46 -1.12 -15.18
N LYS A 50 -7.31 -0.70 -15.73
CA LYS A 50 -6.77 0.64 -15.48
C LYS A 50 -7.53 1.67 -16.33
N LYS A 51 -8.44 2.41 -15.69
CA LYS A 51 -9.19 3.50 -16.34
C LYS A 51 -8.42 4.81 -16.24
N CYS A 52 -8.46 5.58 -17.32
CA CYS A 52 -7.94 6.94 -17.32
C CYS A 52 -8.72 7.79 -16.30
N VAL A 53 -7.99 8.56 -15.49
CA VAL A 53 -8.60 9.51 -14.56
C VAL A 53 -9.19 10.67 -15.37
N PRO A 54 -10.42 11.13 -15.08
CA PRO A 54 -11.01 12.29 -15.75
C PRO A 54 -10.12 13.54 -15.63
N SER A 55 -9.92 14.27 -16.74
CA SER A 55 -9.07 15.48 -16.76
C SER A 55 -9.55 16.54 -15.77
N SER A 56 -10.86 16.71 -15.62
CA SER A 56 -11.48 17.61 -14.65
C SER A 56 -11.05 17.33 -13.20
N LEU A 57 -10.88 16.06 -12.84
CA LEU A 57 -10.42 15.68 -11.50
C LEU A 57 -8.93 15.99 -11.33
N ILE A 58 -8.11 15.72 -12.35
CA ILE A 58 -6.68 16.07 -12.34
C ILE A 58 -6.50 17.58 -12.15
N ASP A 59 -7.25 18.40 -12.90
CA ASP A 59 -7.18 19.85 -12.81
C ASP A 59 -7.65 20.37 -11.45
N CYS A 60 -8.70 19.76 -10.87
CA CYS A 60 -9.17 20.08 -9.52
C CYS A 60 -8.10 19.81 -8.47
N ILE A 61 -7.44 18.64 -8.53
CA ILE A 61 -6.36 18.26 -7.62
C ILE A 61 -5.19 19.23 -7.73
N LYS A 62 -4.73 19.52 -8.97
CA LYS A 62 -3.63 20.46 -9.21
C LYS A 62 -3.91 21.83 -8.60
N LYS A 63 -5.11 22.38 -8.82
CA LYS A 63 -5.53 23.68 -8.26
C LYS A 63 -5.47 23.70 -6.74
N LYS A 64 -5.90 22.62 -6.08
CA LYS A 64 -5.87 22.52 -4.61
C LYS A 64 -4.45 22.46 -4.06
N ILE A 65 -3.52 21.79 -4.76
CA ILE A 65 -2.12 21.69 -4.34
C ILE A 65 -1.39 23.02 -4.54
N SER A 66 -1.62 23.72 -5.66
CA SER A 66 -0.96 25.00 -5.96
C SER A 66 -1.56 26.20 -5.25
N ALA A 67 -2.70 26.03 -4.57
CA ALA A 67 -3.33 27.05 -3.73
C ALA A 67 -2.89 26.95 -2.24
N LEU A 68 -1.97 26.03 -1.93
CA LEU A 68 -1.19 25.98 -0.70
C LEU A 68 0.10 26.79 -0.86
#